data_AF-A0A7V9U7J9-F1
#
_entry.id   AF-A0A7V9U7J9-F1
#
_cell.length_a   1.000
_cell.length_b   1.000
_cell.length_c   1.000
_cell.angle_alpha   90.00
_cell.angle_beta   90.00
_cell.angle_gamma   90.00
#
_symmetry.space_group_name_H-M   'P 1'
#
loop_
_entity.id
_entity.type
_entity.pdbx_description
1 polymer ?
#
loop_
_entity_poly.entity_id
_entity_poly.type
_entity_poly.pdbx_seq_one_letter_code
_entity_poly.pdbx_strand_id
1 'polypeptide(L)'
;AANVWRDAENGADLLNRIGKLPGFGKQKSQIFVALLGKQLGVCPAGWEAAAGVYAEQGSFRSVADVRDGESLGKVRAFKKMQKAATKP
;
A
#
# COMPACT_ATOMS: atom_id res chain seq x y z
N ALA A 1 5.44 2.66 -19.75
CA ALA A 1 5.96 3.18 -18.47
C ALA A 1 6.37 1.99 -17.59
N ALA A 2 7.62 1.53 -17.66
CA ALA A 2 8.03 0.27 -17.02
C ALA A 2 8.95 0.42 -15.79
N ASN A 3 9.50 1.62 -15.52
CA ASN A 3 10.49 1.82 -14.44
C ASN A 3 10.05 2.78 -13.33
N VAL A 4 8.75 3.09 -13.25
CA VAL A 4 8.20 4.13 -12.34
C VAL A 4 8.66 3.95 -10.88
N TRP A 5 8.83 2.70 -10.44
CA TRP A 5 9.25 2.36 -9.08
C TRP A 5 10.73 2.00 -8.91
N ARG A 6 11.45 1.63 -9.99
CA ARG A 6 12.90 1.34 -9.91
C ARG A 6 13.73 2.62 -9.89
N ASP A 7 13.27 3.66 -10.57
CA ASP A 7 13.97 4.94 -10.68
C ASP A 7 13.55 5.92 -9.57
N ALA A 8 12.85 5.45 -8.54
CA ALA A 8 12.42 6.28 -7.44
C ALA A 8 13.58 6.50 -6.45
N GLU A 9 13.91 7.76 -6.20
CA GLU A 9 15.07 8.10 -5.36
C GLU A 9 14.80 7.83 -3.87
N ASN A 10 13.55 8.00 -3.44
CA ASN A 10 13.11 7.80 -2.07
C ASN A 10 11.62 7.46 -2.03
N GLY A 11 11.11 7.10 -0.85
CA GLY A 11 9.72 6.74 -0.64
C GLY A 11 8.73 7.84 -1.04
N ALA A 12 9.07 9.12 -0.81
CA ALA A 12 8.20 10.24 -1.15
C ALA A 12 8.11 10.45 -2.67
N ASP A 13 9.22 10.33 -3.38
CA ASP A 13 9.26 10.35 -4.85
C ASP A 13 8.48 9.17 -5.43
N LEU A 14 8.66 7.95 -4.88
CA LEU A 14 7.90 6.78 -5.27
C LEU A 14 6.38 7.01 -5.13
N LEU A 15 5.95 7.55 -3.99
CA LEU A 15 4.54 7.87 -3.73
C LEU A 15 4.00 8.92 -4.72
N ASN A 16 4.77 9.97 -4.99
CA ASN A 16 4.40 11.04 -5.91
C ASN A 16 4.25 10.50 -7.34
N ARG A 17 5.19 9.66 -7.79
CA ARG A 17 5.15 9.02 -9.11
C ARG A 17 3.94 8.11 -9.27
N ILE A 18 3.64 7.29 -8.26
CA ILE A 18 2.44 6.44 -8.27
C ILE A 18 1.18 7.30 -8.26
N GLY A 19 1.13 8.37 -7.46
CA GLY A 19 -0.02 9.28 -7.38
C GLY A 19 -0.29 10.07 -8.66
N LYS A 20 0.69 10.20 -9.56
CA LYS A 20 0.51 10.79 -10.89
C LYS A 20 -0.13 9.84 -11.90
N LEU A 21 -0.25 8.55 -11.58
CA LEU A 21 -0.89 7.57 -12.46
C LEU A 21 -2.41 7.74 -12.44
N PRO A 22 -3.09 7.66 -13.59
CA PRO A 22 -4.55 7.75 -13.64
C PRO A 22 -5.16 6.62 -12.80
N GLY A 23 -6.08 6.99 -11.89
CA GLY A 23 -6.76 6.05 -10.99
C GLY A 23 -6.06 5.80 -9.63
N PHE A 24 -4.87 6.37 -9.41
CA PHE A 24 -4.13 6.30 -8.14
C PHE A 24 -4.33 7.57 -7.30
N GLY A 25 -5.35 7.56 -6.43
CA GLY A 25 -5.47 8.59 -5.39
C GLY A 25 -4.44 8.41 -4.27
N LYS A 26 -4.37 9.37 -3.33
CA LYS A 26 -3.42 9.37 -2.19
C LYS A 26 -3.41 8.01 -1.46
N GLN A 27 -4.56 7.53 -1.02
CA GLN A 27 -4.68 6.27 -0.27
C GLN A 27 -4.21 5.06 -1.08
N LYS A 28 -4.63 4.94 -2.35
CA LYS A 28 -4.23 3.81 -3.21
C LYS A 28 -2.73 3.84 -3.50
N SER A 29 -2.17 5.03 -3.66
CA SER A 29 -0.74 5.20 -3.88
C SER A 29 0.06 4.71 -2.67
N GLN A 30 -0.38 5.06 -1.45
CA GLN A 30 0.25 4.58 -0.21
C GLN A 30 0.16 3.05 -0.07
N ILE A 31 -1.01 2.46 -0.38
CA ILE A 31 -1.19 1.01 -0.40
C ILE A 31 -0.25 0.35 -1.42
N PHE A 32 -0.07 0.96 -2.58
CA PHE A 32 0.80 0.42 -3.63
C PHE A 32 2.28 0.52 -3.23
N VAL A 33 2.71 1.62 -2.62
CA VAL A 33 4.06 1.74 -2.01
C VAL A 33 4.26 0.64 -0.96
N ALA A 34 3.27 0.40 -0.11
CA ALA A 34 3.34 -0.67 0.88
C ALA A 34 3.46 -2.07 0.25
N LEU A 35 2.71 -2.32 -0.82
CA LEU A 35 2.77 -3.58 -1.58
C LEU A 35 4.16 -3.79 -2.18
N LEU A 36 4.71 -2.75 -2.81
CA LEU A 36 6.04 -2.73 -3.40
C LEU A 36 7.12 -3.05 -2.35
N GLY A 37 7.08 -2.42 -1.17
CA GLY A 37 8.04 -2.70 -0.08
C GLY A 37 7.85 -4.07 0.56
N LYS A 38 6.62 -4.42 0.94
CA LYS A 38 6.32 -5.65 1.70
C LYS A 38 6.38 -6.94 0.89
N GLN A 39 6.02 -6.91 -0.39
CA GLN A 39 5.92 -8.11 -1.22
C GLN A 39 7.00 -8.18 -2.29
N LEU A 40 7.38 -7.04 -2.87
CA LEU A 40 8.32 -6.98 -3.98
C LEU A 40 9.73 -6.52 -3.56
N GLY A 41 9.95 -6.20 -2.28
CA GLY A 41 11.25 -5.79 -1.73
C GLY A 41 11.73 -4.42 -2.22
N VAL A 42 10.85 -3.60 -2.80
CA VAL A 42 11.18 -2.24 -3.28
C VAL A 42 11.09 -1.30 -2.08
N CYS A 43 12.21 -1.15 -1.39
CA CYS A 43 12.32 -0.41 -0.12
C CYS A 43 13.25 0.80 -0.24
N PRO A 44 12.94 1.81 -1.07
CA PRO A 44 13.74 3.04 -1.12
C PRO A 44 13.68 3.76 0.22
N ALA A 45 14.69 4.58 0.53
CA ALA A 45 14.76 5.27 1.81
C ALA A 45 13.46 6.05 2.13
N GLY A 46 12.89 5.83 3.32
CA GLY A 46 11.65 6.48 3.74
C GLY A 46 10.36 5.92 3.11
N TRP A 47 10.38 4.76 2.46
CA TRP A 47 9.16 4.14 1.89
C TRP A 47 8.08 3.86 2.94
N GLU A 48 8.46 3.53 4.18
CA GLU A 48 7.52 3.28 5.27
C GLU A 48 6.73 4.55 5.63
N ALA A 49 7.42 5.69 5.74
CA ALA A 49 6.77 6.98 5.97
C ALA A 49 5.84 7.37 4.82
N ALA A 50 6.22 7.05 3.59
CA ALA A 50 5.41 7.31 2.40
C ALA A 50 4.15 6.43 2.36
N ALA A 51 4.28 5.13 2.67
CA ALA A 51 3.16 4.20 2.82
C ALA A 51 2.30 4.48 4.07
N GLY A 52 2.85 5.16 5.07
CA GLY A 52 2.16 5.54 6.30
C GLY A 52 1.63 4.33 7.06
N VAL A 53 0.35 4.37 7.45
CA VAL A 53 -0.31 3.28 8.20
C VAL A 53 -0.33 1.94 7.45
N TYR A 54 -0.10 1.93 6.13
CA TYR A 54 -0.04 0.71 5.34
C TYR A 54 1.34 0.04 5.38
N ALA A 55 2.38 0.73 5.87
CA ALA A 55 3.70 0.14 6.08
C ALA A 55 3.77 -0.74 7.35
N GLU A 56 2.86 -0.52 8.29
CA GLU A 56 2.82 -1.20 9.60
C GLU A 56 2.86 -2.73 9.43
N GLN A 57 3.87 -3.37 10.01
CA GLN A 57 4.04 -4.83 9.95
C GLN A 57 2.96 -5.52 10.78
N GLY A 58 2.42 -6.62 10.27
CA GLY A 58 1.32 -7.36 10.92
C GLY A 58 -0.06 -6.72 10.78
N SER A 59 -0.17 -5.57 10.11
CA SER A 59 -1.47 -4.99 9.78
C SER A 59 -2.11 -5.73 8.60
N PHE A 60 -3.43 -5.95 8.62
CA PHE A 60 -4.21 -6.54 7.52
C PHE A 60 -5.19 -5.51 6.96
N ARG A 61 -4.65 -4.33 6.60
CA ARG A 61 -5.46 -3.17 6.22
C ARG A 61 -5.73 -3.10 4.73
N SER A 62 -4.87 -3.71 3.91
CA SER A 62 -4.89 -3.52 2.47
C SER A 62 -4.37 -4.74 1.69
N VAL A 63 -4.39 -4.64 0.37
CA VAL A 63 -3.84 -5.69 -0.51
C VAL A 63 -2.33 -5.88 -0.31
N ALA A 64 -1.61 -4.86 0.20
CA ALA A 64 -0.19 -4.98 0.55
C ALA A 64 0.09 -6.10 1.56
N ASP A 65 -0.92 -6.45 2.36
CA ASP A 65 -0.83 -7.42 3.44
C ASP A 65 -1.31 -8.82 3.02
N VAL A 66 -1.79 -8.98 1.76
CA VAL A 66 -2.30 -10.25 1.24
C VAL A 66 -1.15 -11.06 0.65
N ARG A 67 -0.65 -12.04 1.40
CA ARG A 67 0.37 -13.00 0.93
C ARG A 67 -0.19 -14.36 0.53
N ASP A 68 -1.34 -14.73 1.07
CA ASP A 68 -2.03 -16.00 0.86
C ASP A 68 -3.54 -15.85 1.02
N GLY A 69 -4.27 -16.97 0.84
CA GLY A 69 -5.73 -17.01 1.00
C GLY A 69 -6.21 -16.65 2.40
N GLU A 70 -5.42 -16.96 3.44
CA GLU A 70 -5.76 -16.62 4.83
C GLU A 70 -5.68 -15.11 5.07
N SER A 71 -4.61 -14.48 4.58
CA SER A 71 -4.37 -13.04 4.62
C SER A 71 -5.44 -12.28 3.81
N LEU A 72 -5.87 -12.84 2.66
CA LEU A 72 -7.00 -12.29 1.90
C LEU A 72 -8.30 -12.31 2.72
N GLY A 73 -8.54 -13.39 3.47
CA GLY A 73 -9.66 -13.50 4.43
C GLY A 73 -9.61 -12.40 5.49
N LYS A 74 -8.45 -12.18 6.12
CA LYS A 74 -8.23 -11.13 7.14
C LYS A 74 -8.48 -9.72 6.59
N VAL A 75 -7.96 -9.40 5.40
CA VAL A 75 -8.17 -8.09 4.76
C VAL A 75 -9.64 -7.89 4.36
N ARG A 76 -10.33 -8.92 3.90
CA ARG A 76 -11.78 -8.86 3.61
C ARG A 76 -12.59 -8.64 4.89
N ALA A 77 -12.26 -9.34 5.97
CA ALA A 77 -12.90 -9.15 7.27
C ALA A 77 -12.70 -7.73 7.79
N PHE A 78 -11.46 -7.20 7.72
CA PHE A 78 -11.13 -5.84 8.10
C PHE A 78 -11.91 -4.79 7.28
N LYS A 79 -12.00 -4.96 5.96
CA LYS A 79 -12.82 -4.08 5.10
C LYS A 79 -14.31 -4.16 5.44
N LYS A 80 -14.82 -5.35 5.77
CA LYS A 80 -16.22 -5.55 6.18
C LYS A 80 -16.52 -4.84 7.50
N MET A 81 -15.61 -4.96 8.49
CA MET A 81 -15.72 -4.28 9.78
C MET A 81 -15.67 -2.76 9.64
N GLN A 82 -14.73 -2.23 8.84
CA GLN A 82 -14.70 -0.78 8.57
C GLN A 82 -15.97 -0.28 7.89
N LYS A 83 -16.49 -1.00 6.87
CA LYS A 83 -17.77 -0.66 6.24
C LYS A 83 -18.93 -0.70 7.22
N ALA A 84 -18.94 -1.63 8.17
CA ALA A 84 -19.96 -1.70 9.21
C ALA A 84 -19.84 -0.54 10.21
N ALA A 85 -18.62 -0.13 10.56
CA ALA A 85 -18.37 1.01 11.44
C ALA A 85 -18.65 2.38 10.79
N THR A 86 -18.71 2.45 9.45
CA THR A 86 -19.03 3.68 8.69
C THR A 86 -20.50 3.70 8.23
N LYS A 87 -21.32 2.73 8.65
CA LYS A 87 -22.75 2.72 8.39
C LYS A 87 -23.45 3.43 9.56
N PRO A 88 -24.09 4.59 9.37
CA PRO A 88 -25.01 5.15 10.36
C PRO A 88 -26.25 4.27 10.52
#